data_AF-D7ELU9-F1
#
_entry.id   AF-D7ELU9-F1
#
_cell.length_a   1.000
_cell.length_b   1.000
_cell.length_c   1.000
_cell.angle_alpha   90.00
_cell.angle_beta   90.00
_cell.angle_gamma   90.00
#
_symmetry.space_group_name_H-M   'P 1'
#
loop_
_entity.id
_entity.type
_entity.pdbx_description
1 polymer ?
#
loop_
_entity_poly.entity_id
_entity_poly.type
_entity_poly.pdbx_seq_one_letter_code
_entity_poly.pdbx_strand_id
1 'polypeptide(L)'
;TIHQEYIRRLLEELCAYYSCEPPNIQVESPKLRPVVTSFDLNGMGDWTNYVDTTDGFLMEAFSDFFYEKEEVPKHDTLFEKISKITTNLFPFRSHPEKIFLEIMKERFNISGLMVKKLLIEKYSLDKQFDFLNHIFLFCDDLIFPFYRRLFEKMNLRHSNWGNGVLLTSHLQDCLMDPYPNFYEDCTVQIKDTWKQCRDSLKACSLLTLQYEIKWPLNIIITNEQVNMYKEIFEVVLQVKWALYTANHLSFTEIEPKNKSFKAVAPKSTIKRLKYLRFNLINILNTINHYLFGFVFTKHRIQFELDFEKSNDLKSLITSHEEFITSVYRSVKKIRDESRNNHGFNTLLKSVRMLKVMWNQADYATAENLNNCHKIFKSSLEVVNPIFVY
;
A
#
# COMPACT_ATOMS: atom_id res chain seq x y z
N THR A 1 25.47 17.76 25.30
CA THR A 1 24.05 17.38 25.58
C THR A 1 23.11 18.39 24.91
N ILE A 2 21.81 18.08 24.70
CA ILE A 2 20.85 18.99 24.04
C ILE A 2 20.82 20.37 24.71
N HIS A 3 20.88 20.38 26.04
CA HIS A 3 20.94 21.59 26.86
C HIS A 3 22.16 22.48 26.55
N GLN A 4 23.34 21.91 26.34
CA GLN A 4 24.55 22.68 26.01
C GLN A 4 24.48 23.31 24.62
N GLU A 5 23.94 22.58 23.65
CA GLU A 5 23.77 23.08 22.27
C GLU A 5 22.68 24.14 22.19
N TYR A 6 21.59 23.97 22.95
CA TYR A 6 20.54 24.97 23.09
C TYR A 6 21.09 26.28 23.70
N ILE A 7 21.85 26.19 24.79
CA ILE A 7 22.51 27.36 25.40
C ILE A 7 23.48 28.01 24.42
N ARG A 8 24.27 27.23 23.66
CA ARG A 8 25.20 27.75 22.66
C ARG A 8 24.49 28.54 21.57
N ARG A 9 23.46 27.97 20.92
CA ARG A 9 22.72 28.65 19.85
C ARG A 9 21.95 29.88 20.34
N LEU A 10 21.42 29.81 21.57
CA LEU A 10 20.74 30.93 22.20
C LEU A 10 21.73 32.07 22.51
N LEU A 11 22.95 31.75 22.97
CA LEU A 11 24.02 32.72 23.15
C LEU A 11 24.49 33.31 21.81
N GLU A 12 24.61 32.50 20.75
CA GLU A 12 25.01 32.96 19.41
C GLU A 12 23.99 33.94 18.80
N GLU A 13 22.69 33.66 18.92
CA GLU A 13 21.66 34.60 18.42
C GLU A 13 21.56 35.86 19.27
N LEU A 14 21.73 35.77 20.60
CA LEU A 14 21.83 36.96 21.46
C LEU A 14 23.05 37.80 21.09
N CYS A 15 24.22 37.18 20.91
CA CYS A 15 25.45 37.84 20.48
C CYS A 15 25.30 38.51 19.10
N ALA A 16 24.64 37.85 18.14
CA ALA A 16 24.36 38.40 16.81
C ALA A 16 23.41 39.61 16.87
N TYR A 17 22.40 39.58 17.74
CA TYR A 17 21.46 40.70 17.90
C TYR A 17 22.11 41.92 18.57
N TYR A 18 22.97 41.70 19.57
CA TYR A 18 23.67 42.76 20.29
C TYR A 18 25.03 43.16 19.67
N SER A 19 25.38 42.61 18.49
CA SER A 19 26.67 42.86 17.81
C SER A 19 27.89 42.62 18.71
N CYS A 20 27.82 41.62 19.58
CA CYS A 20 28.89 41.21 20.48
C CYS A 20 29.49 39.89 19.98
N GLU A 21 30.82 39.75 20.04
CA GLU A 21 31.47 38.48 19.69
C GLU A 21 31.06 37.37 20.68
N PRO A 22 30.74 36.15 20.19
CA PRO A 22 30.37 35.04 21.07
C PRO A 22 31.56 34.61 21.94
N PRO A 23 31.35 34.31 23.22
CA PRO A 23 32.42 33.81 24.08
C PRO A 23 32.94 32.48 23.56
N ASN A 24 34.27 32.36 23.45
CA ASN A 24 34.98 31.20 22.93
C ASN A 24 34.86 30.01 23.90
N ILE A 25 33.77 29.24 23.79
CA ILE A 25 33.57 28.02 24.57
C ILE A 25 34.35 26.88 23.88
N GLN A 26 35.54 26.57 24.40
CA GLN A 26 36.29 25.37 24.02
C GLN A 26 35.46 24.12 24.37
N VAL A 27 35.03 23.39 23.35
CA VAL A 27 34.32 22.12 23.49
C VAL A 27 35.35 21.02 23.77
N GLU A 28 35.44 20.55 25.01
CA GLU A 28 36.07 19.27 25.29
C GLU A 28 35.26 18.14 24.61
N SER A 29 35.97 17.29 23.87
CA SER A 29 35.44 16.14 23.14
C SER A 29 34.51 15.26 24.01
N PRO A 30 33.35 14.81 23.50
CA PRO A 30 32.42 14.00 24.27
C PRO A 30 33.00 12.61 24.50
N LYS A 31 33.48 12.34 25.71
CA LYS A 31 33.72 10.97 26.18
C LYS A 31 32.36 10.27 26.29
N LEU A 32 32.11 9.30 25.41
CA LEU A 32 31.01 8.35 25.52
C LEU A 32 31.03 7.72 26.92
N ARG A 33 30.03 8.04 27.74
CA ARG A 33 29.73 7.30 28.96
C ARG A 33 28.43 6.53 28.74
N PRO A 34 28.33 5.27 29.18
CA PRO A 34 27.07 4.54 29.14
C PRO A 34 26.05 5.28 30.01
N VAL A 35 24.88 5.56 29.43
CA VAL A 35 23.73 6.05 30.20
C VAL A 35 23.23 4.86 31.01
N VAL A 36 23.69 4.77 32.26
CA VAL A 36 23.00 3.99 33.28
C VAL A 36 21.75 4.78 33.60
N THR A 37 20.62 4.37 33.03
CA THR A 37 19.31 4.86 33.46
C THR A 37 19.01 4.24 34.82
N SER A 38 19.41 4.87 35.93
CA SER A 38 18.55 4.85 37.11
C SER A 38 17.33 5.67 36.75
N PHE A 39 16.26 4.98 36.35
CA PHE A 39 14.94 5.59 36.20
C PHE A 39 14.51 6.06 37.59
N ASP A 40 14.81 7.31 37.89
CA ASP A 40 14.33 8.03 39.06
C ASP A 40 12.93 8.58 38.70
N LEU A 41 11.90 8.02 39.34
CA LEU A 41 10.48 8.23 39.03
C LEU A 41 9.94 9.62 39.44
N ASN A 42 10.79 10.64 39.53
CA ASN A 42 10.43 11.97 40.03
C ASN A 42 9.82 12.90 38.98
N GLY A 43 9.13 12.36 37.97
CA GLY A 43 8.72 13.16 36.81
C GLY A 43 7.49 12.68 36.06
N MET A 44 6.57 11.97 36.72
CA MET A 44 5.35 11.51 36.08
C MET A 44 4.11 12.05 36.79
N GLY A 45 3.64 13.22 36.36
CA GLY A 45 2.24 13.67 36.47
C GLY A 45 1.67 13.97 37.86
N ASP A 46 0.79 14.95 37.91
CA ASP A 46 -0.06 15.25 39.05
C ASP A 46 -1.13 14.13 39.19
N TRP A 47 -0.90 13.15 40.07
CA TRP A 47 -1.84 12.02 40.33
C TRP A 47 -2.81 12.30 41.47
N THR A 48 -2.89 13.55 41.94
CA THR A 48 -3.70 13.97 43.09
C THR A 48 -5.19 13.62 42.99
N ASN A 49 -5.68 13.26 41.80
CA ASN A 49 -7.08 12.87 41.58
C ASN A 49 -7.34 11.36 41.43
N TYR A 50 -6.35 10.49 41.63
CA TYR A 50 -6.52 9.03 41.46
C TYR A 50 -6.41 8.20 42.74
N VAL A 51 -6.11 8.81 43.89
CA VAL A 51 -6.04 8.09 45.17
C VAL A 51 -7.37 8.26 45.90
N ASP A 52 -8.09 7.15 46.05
CA ASP A 52 -9.31 7.06 46.83
C ASP A 52 -8.98 7.32 48.31
N THR A 53 -9.44 8.45 48.84
CA THR A 53 -9.13 8.94 50.20
C THR A 53 -9.77 8.11 51.31
N THR A 54 -10.45 7.02 50.95
CA THR A 54 -11.12 6.11 51.88
C THR A 54 -10.25 4.93 52.32
N ASP A 55 -9.12 4.68 51.66
CA ASP A 55 -8.24 3.54 51.96
C ASP A 55 -7.13 3.91 52.96
N GLY A 56 -7.27 3.42 54.20
CA GLY A 56 -6.38 3.75 55.31
C GLY A 56 -4.93 3.27 55.15
N PHE A 57 -4.70 2.22 54.35
CA PHE A 57 -3.35 1.70 54.11
C PHE A 57 -2.52 2.61 53.20
N LEU A 58 -3.15 3.23 52.19
CA LEU A 58 -2.48 4.14 51.26
C LEU A 58 -2.18 5.50 51.92
N MET A 59 -3.04 5.99 52.82
CA MET A 59 -2.76 7.23 53.56
C MET A 59 -1.56 7.09 54.51
N GLU A 60 -1.34 5.92 55.08
CA GLU A 60 -0.21 5.68 55.98
C GLU A 60 1.11 5.44 55.21
N ALA A 61 1.04 4.85 54.00
CA ALA A 61 2.21 4.67 53.15
C ALA A 61 2.72 5.98 52.49
N PHE A 62 1.84 6.98 52.33
CA PHE A 62 2.16 8.26 51.69
C PHE A 62 2.07 9.46 52.65
N SER A 63 2.05 9.23 53.97
CA SER A 63 1.98 10.30 54.99
C SER A 63 3.06 11.37 54.81
N ASP A 64 4.26 10.95 54.37
CA ASP A 64 5.41 11.82 54.16
C ASP A 64 5.29 12.70 52.89
N PHE A 65 4.27 12.50 52.06
CA PHE A 65 3.99 13.29 50.86
C PHE A 65 2.86 14.31 51.05
N PHE A 66 2.07 14.19 52.12
CA PHE A 66 1.01 15.13 52.46
C PHE A 66 1.50 16.12 53.52
N TYR A 67 2.11 17.22 53.09
CA TYR A 67 2.33 18.38 53.95
C TYR A 67 1.26 19.43 53.68
N GLU A 68 0.61 19.93 54.74
CA GLU A 68 -0.13 21.18 54.67
C GLU A 68 0.85 22.29 54.26
N LYS A 69 0.71 22.77 53.02
CA LYS A 69 1.40 24.00 52.59
C LYS A 69 0.84 25.15 53.43
N GLU A 70 1.62 25.67 54.36
CA GLU A 70 1.42 27.04 54.84
C GLU A 70 1.44 27.97 53.62
N GLU A 71 0.42 28.82 53.49
CA GLU A 71 0.32 29.84 52.45
C GLU A 71 1.46 30.86 52.63
N VAL A 72 2.60 30.61 52.00
CA VAL A 72 3.62 31.63 51.81
C VAL A 72 3.04 32.69 50.88
N PRO A 73 3.06 33.99 51.25
CA PRO A 73 2.53 35.05 50.40
C PRO A 73 3.25 35.01 49.05
N LYS A 74 2.46 34.94 47.96
CA LYS A 74 2.95 35.00 46.57
C LYS A 74 3.71 36.31 46.36
N HIS A 75 5.02 36.27 46.55
CA HIS A 75 5.90 37.28 45.98
C HIS A 75 5.98 37.01 44.48
N ASP A 76 5.55 37.98 43.67
CA ASP A 76 5.74 37.99 42.22
C ASP A 76 7.17 37.51 41.92
N THR A 77 7.28 36.43 41.14
CA THR A 77 8.58 35.90 40.74
C THR A 77 9.36 36.98 39.98
N LEU A 78 10.70 36.97 40.06
CA LEU A 78 11.56 37.91 39.32
C LEU A 78 11.16 37.97 37.83
N PHE A 79 10.74 36.84 37.26
CA PHE A 79 10.20 36.74 35.91
C PHE A 79 8.91 37.53 35.69
N GLU A 80 7.94 37.49 36.61
CA GLU A 80 6.68 38.26 36.52
C GLU A 80 6.90 39.77 36.74
N LYS A 81 7.81 40.15 37.65
CA LYS A 81 8.20 41.56 37.82
C LYS A 81 8.89 42.10 36.57
N ILE A 82 9.81 41.33 35.98
CA ILE A 82 10.50 41.71 34.75
C ILE A 82 9.49 41.72 33.58
N SER A 83 8.59 40.74 33.46
CA SER A 83 7.61 40.68 32.37
C SER A 83 6.62 41.85 32.39
N LYS A 84 6.26 42.36 33.58
CA LYS A 84 5.41 43.56 33.73
C LYS A 84 6.13 44.85 33.31
N ILE A 85 7.46 44.92 33.47
CA ILE A 85 8.27 46.11 33.13
C ILE A 85 8.71 46.08 31.66
N THR A 86 8.92 44.90 31.08
CA THR A 86 9.54 44.74 29.75
C THR A 86 8.58 44.33 28.65
N THR A 87 7.29 44.70 28.72
CA THR A 87 6.30 44.41 27.66
C THR A 87 6.74 44.91 26.28
N ASN A 88 7.65 45.90 26.21
CA ASN A 88 8.15 46.48 24.96
C ASN A 88 9.63 46.19 24.64
N LEU A 89 10.39 45.49 25.50
CA LEU A 89 11.87 45.39 25.38
C LEU A 89 12.41 44.01 25.02
N PHE A 90 11.58 42.98 24.95
CA PHE A 90 12.02 41.63 24.57
C PHE A 90 11.40 41.18 23.23
N PRO A 91 12.00 41.56 22.08
CA PRO A 91 11.71 40.90 20.80
C PRO A 91 12.12 39.41 20.79
N PHE A 92 12.82 38.96 21.84
CA PHE A 92 13.38 37.61 21.99
C PHE A 92 12.45 36.54 22.55
N ARG A 93 11.18 36.82 22.91
CA ARG A 93 10.33 35.79 23.54
C ARG A 93 10.06 34.57 22.64
N SER A 94 10.08 34.75 21.31
CA SER A 94 9.86 33.68 20.33
C SER A 94 11.12 32.97 19.85
N HIS A 95 12.31 33.56 20.05
CA HIS A 95 13.58 32.97 19.61
C HIS A 95 13.99 31.68 20.36
N PRO A 96 13.91 31.58 21.70
CA PRO A 96 14.25 30.34 22.40
C PRO A 96 13.35 29.18 21.96
N GLU A 97 12.05 29.42 21.78
CA GLU A 97 11.12 28.42 21.25
C GLU A 97 11.50 27.99 19.83
N LYS A 98 11.84 28.94 18.94
CA LYS A 98 12.29 28.64 17.58
C LYS A 98 13.59 27.83 17.56
N ILE A 99 14.61 28.25 18.30
CA ILE A 99 15.90 27.55 18.40
C ILE A 99 15.70 26.13 18.95
N PHE A 100 14.89 25.96 19.98
CA PHE A 100 14.59 24.65 20.53
C PHE A 100 13.88 23.77 19.49
N LEU A 101 12.87 24.32 18.78
CA LEU A 101 12.16 23.61 17.72
C LEU A 101 13.11 23.22 16.57
N GLU A 102 14.06 24.07 16.20
CA GLU A 102 15.07 23.76 15.18
C GLU A 102 16.00 22.63 15.61
N ILE A 103 16.53 22.67 16.83
CA ILE A 103 17.38 21.59 17.36
C ILE A 103 16.59 20.27 17.42
N MET A 104 15.34 20.32 17.87
CA MET A 104 14.48 19.14 17.90
C MET A 104 14.24 18.60 16.49
N LYS A 105 13.90 19.46 15.52
CA LYS A 105 13.73 19.06 14.11
C LYS A 105 14.99 18.43 13.53
N GLU A 106 16.17 19.01 13.76
CA GLU A 106 17.44 18.46 13.31
C GLU A 106 17.68 17.06 13.89
N ARG A 107 17.47 16.88 15.19
CA ARG A 107 17.67 15.57 15.86
C ARG A 107 16.67 14.53 15.40
N PHE A 108 15.40 14.91 15.24
CA PHE A 108 14.37 14.02 14.67
C PHE A 108 14.72 13.63 13.23
N ASN A 109 15.17 14.57 12.41
CA ASN A 109 15.57 14.32 11.03
C ASN A 109 16.77 13.36 10.94
N ILE A 110 17.82 13.58 11.76
CA ILE A 110 18.98 12.67 11.83
C ILE A 110 18.55 11.28 12.29
N SER A 111 17.68 11.20 13.30
CA SER A 111 17.19 9.92 13.82
C SER A 111 16.32 9.18 12.79
N GLY A 112 15.43 9.90 12.09
CA GLY A 112 14.59 9.34 11.04
C GLY A 112 15.40 8.80 9.86
N LEU A 113 16.43 9.54 9.42
CA LEU A 113 17.38 9.07 8.40
C LEU A 113 18.12 7.81 8.85
N MET A 114 18.53 7.75 10.13
CA MET A 114 19.20 6.57 10.68
C MET A 114 18.27 5.36 10.71
N VAL A 115 17.00 5.55 11.12
CA VAL A 115 15.99 4.49 11.13
C VAL A 115 15.69 4.01 9.70
N LYS A 116 15.51 4.93 8.75
CA LYS A 116 15.29 4.60 7.34
C LYS A 116 16.44 3.76 6.78
N LYS A 117 17.69 4.19 7.00
CA LYS A 117 18.89 3.42 6.59
C LYS A 117 18.92 2.03 7.22
N LEU A 118 18.64 1.93 8.51
CA LEU A 118 18.57 0.66 9.22
C LEU A 118 17.51 -0.28 8.61
N LEU A 119 16.33 0.25 8.27
CA LEU A 119 15.26 -0.51 7.65
C LEU A 119 15.61 -1.02 6.24
N ILE A 120 16.29 -0.19 5.44
CA ILE A 120 16.77 -0.59 4.11
C ILE A 120 17.87 -1.65 4.23
N GLU A 121 18.91 -1.41 5.03
CA GLU A 121 20.07 -2.29 5.11
C GLU A 121 19.76 -3.63 5.80
N LYS A 122 19.07 -3.61 6.94
CA LYS A 122 18.83 -4.83 7.75
C LYS A 122 17.57 -5.59 7.35
N TYR A 123 16.52 -4.87 6.94
CA TYR A 123 15.22 -5.48 6.65
C TYR A 123 14.86 -5.45 5.16
N SER A 124 15.74 -4.91 4.29
CA SER A 124 15.54 -4.85 2.84
C SER A 124 14.16 -4.27 2.47
N LEU A 125 13.82 -3.14 3.10
CA LEU A 125 12.54 -2.45 2.89
C LEU A 125 12.30 -2.08 1.41
N ASP A 126 13.36 -1.73 0.69
CA ASP A 126 13.35 -1.52 -0.76
C ASP A 126 12.85 -2.76 -1.51
N LYS A 127 13.45 -3.93 -1.23
CA LYS A 127 13.06 -5.20 -1.84
C LYS A 127 11.65 -5.63 -1.44
N GLN A 128 11.21 -5.27 -0.25
CA GLN A 128 9.84 -5.51 0.21
C GLN A 128 8.82 -4.76 -0.65
N PHE A 129 9.07 -3.50 -0.98
CA PHE A 129 8.18 -2.74 -1.86
C PHE A 129 8.20 -3.30 -3.29
N ASP A 130 9.37 -3.66 -3.80
CA ASP A 130 9.48 -4.32 -5.11
C ASP A 130 8.72 -5.64 -5.15
N PHE A 131 8.84 -6.45 -4.09
CA PHE A 131 8.09 -7.69 -3.94
C PHE A 131 6.57 -7.46 -3.99
N LEU A 132 6.06 -6.49 -3.22
CA LEU A 132 4.63 -6.14 -3.24
C LEU A 132 4.17 -5.66 -4.62
N ASN A 133 4.99 -4.87 -5.29
CA ASN A 133 4.71 -4.38 -6.64
C ASN A 133 4.69 -5.53 -7.66
N HIS A 134 5.65 -6.44 -7.61
CA HIS A 134 5.72 -7.58 -8.53
C HIS A 134 4.56 -8.57 -8.32
N ILE A 135 4.16 -8.83 -7.07
CA ILE A 135 3.12 -9.81 -6.77
C ILE A 135 1.71 -9.25 -6.91
N PHE A 136 1.43 -8.08 -6.35
CA PHE A 136 0.06 -7.56 -6.29
C PHE A 136 -0.27 -6.65 -7.47
N LEU A 137 0.69 -5.85 -7.94
CA LEU A 137 0.51 -4.96 -9.09
C LEU A 137 0.92 -5.59 -10.42
N PHE A 138 1.50 -6.80 -10.39
CA PHE A 138 2.03 -7.50 -11.57
C PHE A 138 3.05 -6.65 -12.34
N CYS A 139 3.87 -5.90 -11.60
CA CYS A 139 5.06 -5.31 -12.17
C CYS A 139 5.97 -6.47 -12.64
N ASP A 140 6.38 -6.43 -13.90
CA ASP A 140 7.14 -7.47 -14.61
C ASP A 140 6.45 -8.83 -14.80
N ASP A 141 7.15 -9.74 -15.48
CA ASP A 141 6.64 -11.05 -15.87
C ASP A 141 6.87 -12.14 -14.80
N LEU A 142 7.30 -11.78 -13.59
CA LEU A 142 7.60 -12.75 -12.52
C LEU A 142 6.38 -13.62 -12.14
N ILE A 143 5.20 -13.02 -12.10
CA ILE A 143 3.95 -13.71 -11.74
C ILE A 143 3.29 -14.42 -12.94
N PHE A 144 3.81 -14.23 -14.16
CA PHE A 144 3.27 -14.84 -15.39
C PHE A 144 3.20 -16.37 -15.35
N PRO A 145 4.25 -17.10 -14.95
CA PRO A 145 4.19 -18.55 -14.85
C PRO A 145 3.08 -19.03 -13.89
N PHE A 146 2.87 -18.32 -12.77
CA PHE A 146 1.83 -18.61 -11.80
C PHE A 146 0.43 -18.51 -12.39
N TYR A 147 0.03 -17.32 -12.88
CA TYR A 147 -1.33 -17.15 -13.38
C TYR A 147 -1.58 -17.91 -14.68
N ARG A 148 -0.56 -18.16 -15.51
CA ARG A 148 -0.67 -18.99 -16.71
C ARG A 148 -1.09 -20.42 -16.34
N ARG A 149 -0.36 -21.08 -15.45
CA ARG A 149 -0.68 -22.45 -15.02
C ARG A 149 -2.03 -22.51 -14.31
N LEU A 150 -2.36 -21.47 -13.54
CA LEU A 150 -3.67 -21.31 -12.91
C LEU A 150 -4.79 -21.31 -13.96
N PHE A 151 -4.69 -20.49 -15.00
CA PHE A 151 -5.69 -20.40 -16.06
C PHE A 151 -5.79 -21.67 -16.89
N GLU A 152 -4.68 -22.34 -17.19
CA GLU A 152 -4.67 -23.65 -17.86
C GLU A 152 -5.45 -24.68 -17.02
N LYS A 153 -5.18 -24.76 -15.72
CA LYS A 153 -5.90 -25.64 -14.79
C LYS A 153 -7.39 -25.28 -14.66
N MET A 154 -7.76 -24.00 -14.67
CA MET A 154 -9.17 -23.57 -14.62
C MET A 154 -9.96 -23.92 -15.88
N ASN A 155 -9.29 -24.07 -17.03
CA ASN A 155 -9.94 -24.42 -18.29
C ASN A 155 -10.27 -25.92 -18.42
N LEU A 156 -9.65 -26.76 -17.60
CA LEU A 156 -9.87 -28.21 -17.58
C LEU A 156 -11.14 -28.56 -16.77
N ARG A 157 -12.05 -29.34 -17.36
CA ARG A 157 -13.36 -29.69 -16.76
C ARG A 157 -13.30 -30.51 -15.46
N HIS A 158 -12.19 -31.19 -15.18
CA HIS A 158 -12.01 -32.09 -14.02
C HIS A 158 -10.77 -31.73 -13.17
N SER A 159 -10.38 -30.46 -13.14
CA SER A 159 -9.17 -30.02 -12.45
C SER A 159 -9.46 -29.59 -11.01
N ASN A 160 -8.69 -30.12 -10.06
CA ASN A 160 -8.59 -29.63 -8.68
C ASN A 160 -7.81 -28.30 -8.63
N TRP A 161 -8.25 -27.31 -9.39
CA TRP A 161 -7.60 -26.01 -9.49
C TRP A 161 -7.56 -25.29 -8.14
N GLY A 162 -8.54 -25.55 -7.26
CA GLY A 162 -8.66 -24.96 -5.93
C GLY A 162 -7.88 -25.66 -4.82
N ASN A 163 -6.82 -26.41 -5.13
CA ASN A 163 -5.93 -26.93 -4.09
C ASN A 163 -4.96 -25.83 -3.64
N GLY A 164 -5.25 -25.19 -2.50
CA GLY A 164 -4.44 -24.10 -1.92
C GLY A 164 -2.99 -24.47 -1.70
N VAL A 165 -2.69 -25.72 -1.33
CA VAL A 165 -1.30 -26.18 -1.10
C VAL A 165 -0.52 -26.22 -2.41
N LEU A 166 -1.12 -26.75 -3.49
CA LEU A 166 -0.48 -26.80 -4.80
C LEU A 166 -0.32 -25.42 -5.43
N LEU A 167 -1.28 -24.51 -5.20
CA LEU A 167 -1.16 -23.13 -5.67
C LEU A 167 -0.10 -22.37 -4.89
N THR A 168 -0.03 -22.57 -3.58
CA THR A 168 0.97 -21.95 -2.71
C THR A 168 2.36 -22.42 -3.06
N SER A 169 2.59 -23.73 -3.19
CA SER A 169 3.88 -24.27 -3.63
C SER A 169 4.28 -23.72 -5.00
N HIS A 170 3.37 -23.69 -5.98
CA HIS A 170 3.69 -23.14 -7.30
C HIS A 170 3.99 -21.63 -7.27
N LEU A 171 3.29 -20.87 -6.44
CA LEU A 171 3.57 -19.44 -6.25
C LEU A 171 4.96 -19.27 -5.63
N GLN A 172 5.26 -20.02 -4.58
CA GLN A 172 6.53 -20.00 -3.88
C GLN A 172 7.70 -20.40 -4.79
N ASP A 173 7.52 -21.42 -5.65
CA ASP A 173 8.53 -21.82 -6.64
C ASP A 173 8.87 -20.66 -7.60
N CYS A 174 7.89 -19.83 -7.98
CA CYS A 174 8.13 -18.66 -8.85
C CYS A 174 8.86 -17.52 -8.10
N LEU A 175 8.76 -17.47 -6.78
CA LEU A 175 9.27 -16.38 -5.93
C LEU A 175 10.59 -16.71 -5.24
N MET A 176 10.94 -18.00 -5.15
CA MET A 176 12.12 -18.50 -4.45
C MET A 176 13.41 -17.87 -4.97
N ASP A 177 13.58 -17.79 -6.29
CA ASP A 177 14.77 -17.22 -6.92
C ASP A 177 14.88 -15.68 -6.71
N PRO A 178 13.86 -14.86 -7.02
CA PRO A 178 13.98 -13.41 -6.89
C PRO A 178 13.90 -12.92 -5.43
N TYR A 179 13.16 -13.61 -4.56
CA TYR A 179 12.86 -13.13 -3.20
C TYR A 179 12.97 -14.25 -2.14
N PRO A 180 14.18 -14.77 -1.88
CA PRO A 180 14.39 -15.88 -0.96
C PRO A 180 14.01 -15.55 0.50
N ASN A 181 13.93 -14.27 0.86
CA ASN A 181 13.60 -13.86 2.24
C ASN A 181 12.10 -13.72 2.49
N PHE A 182 11.27 -13.62 1.44
CA PHE A 182 9.86 -13.22 1.56
C PHE A 182 8.88 -14.28 1.02
N TYR A 183 9.35 -15.26 0.26
CA TYR A 183 8.48 -16.22 -0.42
C TYR A 183 7.64 -17.08 0.56
N GLU A 184 8.20 -17.43 1.72
CA GLU A 184 7.53 -18.29 2.72
C GLU A 184 6.27 -17.65 3.29
N ASP A 185 6.29 -16.33 3.47
CA ASP A 185 5.21 -15.56 4.08
C ASP A 185 4.04 -15.32 3.09
N CYS A 186 4.20 -15.73 1.82
CA CYS A 186 3.19 -15.60 0.78
C CYS A 186 2.44 -16.91 0.57
N THR A 187 1.13 -16.90 0.82
CA THR A 187 0.26 -18.07 0.67
C THR A 187 -0.99 -17.76 -0.14
N VAL A 188 -1.52 -18.78 -0.82
CA VAL A 188 -2.75 -18.66 -1.62
C VAL A 188 -3.93 -19.19 -0.82
N GLN A 189 -4.85 -18.31 -0.46
CA GLN A 189 -6.14 -18.70 0.12
C GLN A 189 -7.23 -18.81 -0.93
N ILE A 190 -8.09 -19.80 -0.74
CA ILE A 190 -9.17 -20.12 -1.66
C ILE A 190 -10.44 -20.32 -0.83
N LYS A 191 -11.52 -19.63 -1.21
CA LYS A 191 -12.83 -19.77 -0.56
C LYS A 191 -13.41 -21.17 -0.81
N ASP A 192 -14.03 -21.78 0.21
CA ASP A 192 -14.53 -23.16 0.22
C ASP A 192 -15.53 -23.51 -0.91
N THR A 193 -16.18 -22.49 -1.49
CA THR A 193 -17.12 -22.63 -2.61
C THR A 193 -16.45 -23.03 -3.95
N TRP A 194 -15.13 -23.19 -4.00
CA TRP A 194 -14.37 -23.47 -5.23
C TRP A 194 -14.79 -24.79 -5.91
N LYS A 195 -15.19 -25.82 -5.15
CA LYS A 195 -15.57 -27.14 -5.70
C LYS A 195 -16.80 -27.09 -6.63
N GLN A 196 -17.69 -26.12 -6.41
CA GLN A 196 -18.91 -25.94 -7.19
C GLN A 196 -18.71 -24.96 -8.36
N CYS A 197 -17.57 -24.27 -8.40
CA CYS A 197 -17.31 -23.22 -9.37
C CYS A 197 -16.77 -23.81 -10.68
N ARG A 198 -17.64 -23.85 -11.71
CA ARG A 198 -17.29 -24.22 -13.09
C ARG A 198 -16.92 -23.03 -13.98
N ASP A 199 -17.13 -21.81 -13.49
CA ASP A 199 -16.89 -20.58 -14.24
C ASP A 199 -15.51 -20.02 -13.90
N SER A 200 -14.60 -20.00 -14.88
CA SER A 200 -13.23 -19.52 -14.69
C SER A 200 -13.16 -18.05 -14.26
N LEU A 201 -14.16 -17.23 -14.63
CA LEU A 201 -14.24 -15.84 -14.15
C LEU A 201 -14.53 -15.79 -12.64
N LYS A 202 -15.51 -16.57 -12.18
CA LYS A 202 -15.83 -16.66 -10.75
C LYS A 202 -14.68 -17.27 -9.95
N ALA A 203 -13.95 -18.22 -10.54
CA ALA A 203 -12.77 -18.82 -9.90
C ALA A 203 -11.69 -17.77 -9.56
N CYS A 204 -11.50 -16.74 -10.38
CA CYS A 204 -10.57 -15.64 -10.09
C CYS A 204 -10.99 -14.84 -8.84
N SER A 205 -12.29 -14.61 -8.62
CA SER A 205 -12.82 -13.91 -7.42
C SER A 205 -12.80 -14.73 -6.13
N LEU A 206 -12.53 -16.04 -6.24
CA LEU A 206 -12.41 -16.95 -5.09
C LEU A 206 -10.97 -17.08 -4.60
N LEU A 207 -10.00 -16.60 -5.37
CA LEU A 207 -8.57 -16.65 -5.06
C LEU A 207 -8.15 -15.35 -4.40
N THR A 208 -7.52 -15.46 -3.24
CA THR A 208 -6.98 -14.32 -2.49
C THR A 208 -5.56 -14.65 -2.05
N LEU A 209 -4.61 -13.77 -2.37
CA LEU A 209 -3.26 -13.88 -1.84
C LEU A 209 -3.24 -13.39 -0.39
N GLN A 210 -2.63 -14.18 0.47
CA GLN A 210 -2.29 -13.77 1.82
C GLN A 210 -0.80 -13.53 1.91
N TYR A 211 -0.47 -12.40 2.52
CA TYR A 211 0.90 -12.01 2.75
C TYR A 211 0.98 -11.41 4.15
N GLU A 212 1.83 -12.01 4.99
CA GLU A 212 2.06 -11.56 6.36
C GLU A 212 3.34 -10.74 6.43
N ILE A 213 3.24 -9.50 6.92
CA ILE A 213 4.38 -8.59 7.00
C ILE A 213 5.02 -8.69 8.38
N LYS A 214 6.27 -9.11 8.41
CA LYS A 214 7.06 -9.25 9.64
C LYS A 214 7.37 -7.90 10.28
N TRP A 215 7.48 -7.89 11.61
CA TRP A 215 8.01 -6.73 12.33
C TRP A 215 9.49 -6.50 11.97
N PRO A 216 9.95 -5.25 11.76
CA PRO A 216 9.29 -3.97 12.00
C PRO A 216 8.56 -3.38 10.78
N LEU A 217 8.51 -4.07 9.63
CA LEU A 217 7.97 -3.54 8.37
C LEU A 217 6.46 -3.26 8.45
N ASN A 218 5.74 -3.99 9.32
CA ASN A 218 4.30 -3.76 9.60
C ASN A 218 4.01 -2.36 10.20
N ILE A 219 5.02 -1.66 10.72
CA ILE A 219 4.86 -0.26 11.15
C ILE A 219 4.60 0.66 9.95
N ILE A 220 5.22 0.34 8.81
CA ILE A 220 5.10 1.13 7.57
C ILE A 220 3.93 0.65 6.74
N ILE A 221 3.79 -0.67 6.60
CA ILE A 221 2.78 -1.30 5.75
C ILE A 221 1.70 -1.90 6.61
N THR A 222 0.58 -1.20 6.72
CA THR A 222 -0.52 -1.61 7.59
C THR A 222 -1.37 -2.72 6.96
N ASN A 223 -2.07 -3.48 7.80
CA ASN A 223 -3.01 -4.51 7.33
C ASN A 223 -4.11 -3.96 6.40
N GLU A 224 -4.51 -2.70 6.59
CA GLU A 224 -5.48 -2.03 5.71
C GLU A 224 -4.93 -1.85 4.31
N GLN A 225 -3.67 -1.42 4.18
CA GLN A 225 -2.99 -1.27 2.90
C GLN A 225 -2.81 -2.62 2.20
N VAL A 226 -2.47 -3.68 2.95
CA VAL A 226 -2.40 -5.05 2.41
C VAL A 226 -3.75 -5.51 1.86
N ASN A 227 -4.87 -5.13 2.48
CA ASN A 227 -6.19 -5.44 1.94
C ASN A 227 -6.48 -4.67 0.65
N MET A 228 -6.05 -3.40 0.53
CA MET A 228 -6.14 -2.67 -0.74
C MET A 228 -5.33 -3.36 -1.85
N TYR A 229 -4.13 -3.85 -1.56
CA TYR A 229 -3.33 -4.65 -2.49
C TYR A 229 -4.06 -5.91 -2.97
N LYS A 230 -4.72 -6.64 -2.06
CA LYS A 230 -5.51 -7.83 -2.42
C LYS A 230 -6.66 -7.51 -3.36
N GLU A 231 -7.37 -6.41 -3.13
CA GLU A 231 -8.45 -5.98 -4.02
C GLU A 231 -7.93 -5.56 -5.39
N ILE A 232 -6.79 -4.88 -5.46
CA ILE A 232 -6.13 -4.53 -6.73
C ILE A 232 -5.73 -5.81 -7.48
N PHE A 233 -5.09 -6.76 -6.78
CA PHE A 233 -4.69 -8.05 -7.36
C PHE A 233 -5.89 -8.79 -7.97
N GLU A 234 -7.04 -8.82 -7.31
CA GLU A 234 -8.24 -9.49 -7.86
C GLU A 234 -8.65 -8.87 -9.20
N VAL A 235 -8.70 -7.55 -9.29
CA VAL A 235 -9.09 -6.84 -10.52
C VAL A 235 -8.06 -7.07 -11.62
N VAL A 236 -6.78 -6.95 -11.29
CA VAL A 236 -5.67 -7.18 -12.25
C VAL A 236 -5.71 -8.62 -12.77
N LEU A 237 -5.93 -9.61 -11.89
CA LEU A 237 -6.04 -11.01 -12.25
C LEU A 237 -7.24 -11.25 -13.20
N GLN A 238 -8.38 -10.59 -12.98
CA GLN A 238 -9.53 -10.68 -13.88
C GLN A 238 -9.24 -10.10 -15.28
N VAL A 239 -8.52 -8.98 -15.36
CA VAL A 239 -8.06 -8.42 -16.65
C VAL A 239 -7.12 -9.40 -17.36
N LYS A 240 -6.13 -9.94 -16.64
CA LYS A 240 -5.18 -10.93 -17.20
C LYS A 240 -5.90 -12.21 -17.62
N TRP A 241 -6.88 -12.68 -16.85
CA TRP A 241 -7.71 -13.82 -17.23
C TRP A 241 -8.47 -13.57 -18.53
N ALA A 242 -9.07 -12.39 -18.67
CA ALA A 242 -9.83 -12.02 -19.86
C ALA A 242 -8.93 -11.94 -21.10
N LEU A 243 -7.77 -11.31 -20.98
CA LEU A 243 -6.75 -11.26 -22.02
C LEU A 243 -6.21 -12.64 -22.37
N TYR A 244 -5.80 -13.42 -21.38
CA TYR A 244 -5.30 -14.77 -21.55
C TYR A 244 -6.32 -15.63 -22.28
N THR A 245 -7.58 -15.61 -21.82
CA THR A 245 -8.68 -16.34 -22.46
C THR A 245 -8.87 -15.87 -23.89
N ALA A 246 -9.05 -14.57 -24.14
CA ALA A 246 -9.28 -14.05 -25.49
C ALA A 246 -8.13 -14.35 -26.46
N ASN A 247 -6.88 -14.34 -25.99
CA ASN A 247 -5.69 -14.68 -26.79
C ASN A 247 -5.52 -16.19 -27.01
N HIS A 248 -5.74 -17.01 -25.99
CA HIS A 248 -5.62 -18.48 -26.04
C HIS A 248 -6.85 -19.18 -26.63
N LEU A 249 -7.90 -18.44 -26.99
CA LEU A 249 -8.87 -18.86 -28.00
C LEU A 249 -8.17 -18.91 -29.38
N SER A 250 -7.15 -19.76 -29.51
CA SER A 250 -6.33 -19.89 -30.71
C SER A 250 -7.01 -20.74 -31.78
N PHE A 251 -6.63 -20.45 -33.01
CA PHE A 251 -7.06 -21.07 -34.25
C PHE A 251 -6.79 -22.58 -34.24
N THR A 252 -7.80 -23.39 -33.95
CA THR A 252 -7.84 -24.80 -34.42
C THR A 252 -7.96 -24.87 -35.96
N GLU A 253 -7.42 -23.89 -36.69
CA GLU A 253 -7.46 -23.78 -38.14
C GLU A 253 -6.09 -23.94 -38.81
N ILE A 254 -4.96 -23.84 -38.08
CA ILE A 254 -3.64 -24.18 -38.62
C ILE A 254 -3.28 -25.67 -38.36
N GLU A 255 -3.98 -26.34 -37.43
CA GLU A 255 -3.96 -27.81 -37.34
C GLU A 255 -5.37 -28.42 -37.53
N PRO A 256 -5.51 -29.45 -38.38
CA PRO A 256 -6.80 -29.99 -38.83
C PRO A 256 -7.44 -30.95 -37.81
N LYS A 257 -7.55 -30.57 -36.53
CA LYS A 257 -8.05 -31.46 -35.47
C LYS A 257 -9.52 -31.25 -35.09
N ASN A 258 -10.12 -30.07 -35.33
CA ASN A 258 -11.56 -29.83 -35.08
C ASN A 258 -12.35 -29.64 -36.38
N LYS A 259 -12.58 -30.76 -37.11
CA LYS A 259 -13.50 -30.80 -38.26
C LYS A 259 -14.97 -30.51 -37.86
N SER A 260 -15.32 -30.61 -36.58
CA SER A 260 -16.68 -30.41 -36.07
C SER A 260 -17.19 -28.97 -36.13
N PHE A 261 -16.39 -27.97 -35.72
CA PHE A 261 -16.86 -26.58 -35.66
C PHE A 261 -17.06 -25.96 -37.06
N LYS A 262 -16.15 -26.27 -38.01
CA LYS A 262 -16.24 -25.83 -39.41
C LYS A 262 -17.38 -26.51 -40.18
N ALA A 263 -17.78 -27.71 -39.76
CA ALA A 263 -18.89 -28.45 -40.38
C ALA A 263 -20.26 -27.97 -39.89
N VAL A 264 -20.36 -27.42 -38.68
CA VAL A 264 -21.63 -27.07 -38.02
C VAL A 264 -21.97 -25.57 -38.10
N ALA A 265 -20.97 -24.67 -38.03
CA ALA A 265 -21.23 -23.22 -38.00
C ALA A 265 -21.09 -22.54 -39.39
N PRO A 266 -22.00 -21.64 -39.78
CA PRO A 266 -21.90 -20.93 -41.05
C PRO A 266 -20.69 -19.98 -41.08
N LYS A 267 -20.06 -19.86 -42.25
CA LYS A 267 -18.84 -19.04 -42.47
C LYS A 267 -19.01 -17.58 -42.02
N SER A 268 -20.22 -17.03 -42.07
CA SER A 268 -20.55 -15.67 -41.61
C SER A 268 -20.44 -15.54 -40.09
N THR A 269 -20.93 -16.51 -39.31
CA THR A 269 -20.82 -16.53 -37.84
C THR A 269 -19.36 -16.58 -37.40
N ILE A 270 -18.55 -17.40 -38.07
CA ILE A 270 -17.11 -17.52 -37.79
C ILE A 270 -16.40 -16.18 -38.00
N LYS A 271 -16.68 -15.47 -39.11
CA LYS A 271 -16.10 -14.14 -39.37
C LYS A 271 -16.49 -13.13 -38.29
N ARG A 272 -17.77 -13.10 -37.89
CA ARG A 272 -18.24 -12.17 -36.87
C ARG A 272 -17.68 -12.48 -35.48
N LEU A 273 -17.49 -13.75 -35.16
CA LEU A 273 -16.86 -14.19 -33.90
C LEU A 273 -15.37 -13.77 -33.84
N LYS A 274 -14.65 -13.89 -34.96
CA LYS A 274 -13.27 -13.39 -35.09
C LYS A 274 -13.20 -11.88 -34.92
N TYR A 275 -14.13 -11.13 -35.53
CA TYR A 275 -14.22 -9.68 -35.37
C TYR A 275 -14.50 -9.27 -33.91
N LEU A 276 -15.46 -9.94 -33.26
CA LEU A 276 -15.77 -9.68 -31.84
C LEU A 276 -14.58 -9.98 -30.93
N ARG A 277 -13.87 -11.09 -31.17
CA ARG A 277 -12.63 -11.43 -30.45
C ARG A 277 -11.57 -10.35 -30.61
N PHE A 278 -11.31 -9.91 -31.84
CA PHE A 278 -10.34 -8.85 -32.12
C PHE A 278 -10.67 -7.57 -31.35
N ASN A 279 -11.93 -7.13 -31.38
CA ASN A 279 -12.38 -5.95 -30.66
C ASN A 279 -12.23 -6.10 -29.14
N LEU A 280 -12.58 -7.26 -28.59
CA LEU A 280 -12.42 -7.55 -27.15
C LEU A 280 -10.95 -7.52 -26.73
N ILE A 281 -10.06 -8.15 -27.50
CA ILE A 281 -8.61 -8.12 -27.25
C ILE A 281 -8.11 -6.67 -27.27
N ASN A 282 -8.53 -5.87 -28.26
CA ASN A 282 -8.08 -4.49 -28.38
C ASN A 282 -8.43 -3.66 -27.14
N ILE A 283 -9.69 -3.70 -26.69
CA ILE A 283 -10.11 -2.94 -25.50
C ILE A 283 -9.46 -3.47 -24.22
N LEU A 284 -9.36 -4.78 -24.06
CA LEU A 284 -8.68 -5.35 -22.90
C LEU A 284 -7.19 -4.96 -22.87
N ASN A 285 -6.54 -4.89 -24.04
CA ASN A 285 -5.18 -4.37 -24.15
C ASN A 285 -5.12 -2.89 -23.81
N THR A 286 -6.07 -2.07 -24.27
CA THR A 286 -6.15 -0.65 -23.87
C THR A 286 -6.28 -0.50 -22.36
N ILE A 287 -7.18 -1.26 -21.72
CA ILE A 287 -7.33 -1.28 -20.24
C ILE A 287 -6.01 -1.67 -19.57
N ASN A 288 -5.36 -2.73 -20.07
CA ASN A 288 -4.09 -3.21 -19.52
C ASN A 288 -2.98 -2.16 -19.71
N HIS A 289 -2.83 -1.56 -20.88
CA HIS A 289 -1.83 -0.51 -21.10
C HIS A 289 -2.09 0.74 -20.26
N TYR A 290 -3.35 1.12 -20.05
CA TYR A 290 -3.69 2.21 -19.13
C TYR A 290 -3.32 1.86 -17.68
N LEU A 291 -3.70 0.68 -17.20
CA LEU A 291 -3.40 0.24 -15.83
C LEU A 291 -1.89 0.18 -15.57
N PHE A 292 -1.17 -0.59 -16.39
CA PHE A 292 0.25 -0.85 -16.18
C PHE A 292 1.13 0.31 -16.62
N GLY A 293 0.90 0.82 -17.84
CA GLY A 293 1.74 1.85 -18.46
C GLY A 293 1.48 3.25 -17.92
N PHE A 294 0.24 3.58 -17.57
CA PHE A 294 -0.09 4.90 -17.04
C PHE A 294 -0.26 4.90 -15.52
N VAL A 295 -1.24 4.17 -14.98
CA VAL A 295 -1.59 4.27 -13.55
C VAL A 295 -0.46 3.76 -12.66
N PHE A 296 -0.03 2.51 -12.81
CA PHE A 296 0.98 1.92 -11.93
C PHE A 296 2.33 2.60 -12.09
N THR A 297 2.79 2.80 -13.33
CA THR A 297 4.07 3.48 -13.59
C THR A 297 4.10 4.90 -13.04
N LYS A 298 3.05 5.70 -13.25
CA LYS A 298 2.98 7.08 -12.73
C LYS A 298 3.08 7.14 -11.20
N HIS A 299 2.26 6.34 -10.50
CA HIS A 299 2.25 6.37 -9.05
C HIS A 299 3.52 5.75 -8.47
N ARG A 300 4.13 4.76 -9.13
CA ARG A 300 5.39 4.16 -8.69
C ARG A 300 6.54 5.15 -8.75
N ILE A 301 6.69 5.87 -9.86
CA ILE A 301 7.73 6.90 -10.00
C ILE A 301 7.54 8.01 -8.96
N GLN A 302 6.29 8.44 -8.73
CA GLN A 302 6.00 9.43 -7.69
C GLN A 302 6.39 8.91 -6.30
N PHE A 303 6.05 7.66 -5.99
CA PHE A 303 6.41 7.02 -4.72
C PHE A 303 7.93 6.88 -4.56
N GLU A 304 8.68 6.51 -5.60
CA GLU A 304 10.15 6.43 -5.55
C GLU A 304 10.76 7.81 -5.20
N LEU A 305 10.28 8.88 -5.83
CA LEU A 305 10.73 10.25 -5.54
C LEU A 305 10.39 10.71 -4.12
N ASP A 306 9.19 10.40 -3.64
CA ASP A 306 8.75 10.77 -2.30
C ASP A 306 9.44 9.91 -1.23
N PHE A 307 9.68 8.63 -1.54
CA PHE A 307 10.48 7.72 -0.72
C PHE A 307 11.89 8.28 -0.56
N GLU A 308 12.56 8.71 -1.62
CA GLU A 308 13.90 9.31 -1.54
C GLU A 308 13.92 10.57 -0.67
N LYS A 309 12.94 11.47 -0.85
CA LYS A 309 12.83 12.73 -0.10
C LYS A 309 12.43 12.56 1.36
N SER A 310 11.76 11.46 1.71
CA SER A 310 11.28 11.22 3.07
C SER A 310 12.45 11.00 4.02
N ASN A 311 12.54 11.85 5.05
CA ASN A 311 13.58 11.75 6.08
C ASN A 311 13.02 11.36 7.46
N ASP A 312 11.69 11.36 7.60
CA ASP A 312 10.98 10.95 8.81
C ASP A 312 10.18 9.67 8.55
N LEU A 313 10.03 8.85 9.59
CA LEU A 313 9.24 7.62 9.55
C LEU A 313 7.76 7.92 9.25
N LYS A 314 7.21 9.01 9.80
CA LYS A 314 5.83 9.40 9.53
C LYS A 314 5.64 9.78 8.06
N SER A 315 6.56 10.58 7.52
CA SER A 315 6.53 10.94 6.10
C SER A 315 6.59 9.69 5.22
N LEU A 316 7.42 8.70 5.57
CA LEU A 316 7.51 7.43 4.85
C LEU A 316 6.18 6.64 4.88
N ILE A 317 5.53 6.55 6.05
CA ILE A 317 4.22 5.90 6.20
C ILE A 317 3.18 6.60 5.32
N THR A 318 3.12 7.93 5.40
CA THR A 318 2.16 8.73 4.61
C THR A 318 2.43 8.60 3.11
N SER A 319 3.68 8.61 2.66
CA SER A 319 4.02 8.42 1.24
C SER A 319 3.55 7.06 0.71
N HIS A 320 3.73 5.99 1.48
CA HIS A 320 3.23 4.65 1.09
C HIS A 320 1.69 4.59 1.09
N GLU A 321 1.05 5.20 2.09
CA GLU A 321 -0.41 5.28 2.18
C GLU A 321 -1.01 6.04 0.98
N GLU A 322 -0.43 7.18 0.63
CA GLU A 322 -0.84 8.00 -0.51
C GLU A 322 -0.66 7.25 -1.83
N PHE A 323 0.46 6.53 -1.99
CA PHE A 323 0.73 5.69 -3.16
C PHE A 323 -0.38 4.65 -3.36
N ILE A 324 -0.64 3.81 -2.36
CA ILE A 324 -1.62 2.73 -2.48
C ILE A 324 -3.04 3.23 -2.54
N THR A 325 -3.39 4.27 -1.80
CA THR A 325 -4.73 4.85 -1.87
C THR A 325 -4.99 5.44 -3.27
N SER A 326 -3.99 6.06 -3.89
CA SER A 326 -4.14 6.65 -5.24
C SER A 326 -4.23 5.58 -6.34
N VAL A 327 -3.43 4.52 -6.24
CA VAL A 327 -3.53 3.35 -7.13
C VAL A 327 -4.89 2.67 -6.95
N TYR A 328 -5.30 2.40 -5.71
CA TYR A 328 -6.57 1.79 -5.37
C TYR A 328 -7.75 2.60 -5.91
N ARG A 329 -7.76 3.92 -5.72
CA ARG A 329 -8.79 4.82 -6.28
C ARG A 329 -8.86 4.72 -7.81
N SER A 330 -7.71 4.71 -8.49
CA SER A 330 -7.66 4.60 -9.96
C SER A 330 -8.20 3.27 -10.47
N VAL A 331 -7.83 2.16 -9.83
CA VAL A 331 -8.34 0.81 -10.17
C VAL A 331 -9.83 0.70 -9.86
N LYS A 332 -10.26 1.27 -8.73
CA LYS A 332 -11.67 1.30 -8.33
C LYS A 332 -12.51 2.13 -9.28
N LYS A 333 -12.01 3.25 -9.82
CA LYS A 333 -12.70 4.01 -10.87
C LYS A 333 -13.01 3.17 -12.11
N ILE A 334 -12.05 2.37 -12.58
CA ILE A 334 -12.27 1.45 -13.71
C ILE A 334 -13.39 0.44 -13.41
N ARG A 335 -13.48 -0.01 -12.16
CA ARG A 335 -14.52 -0.94 -11.69
C ARG A 335 -15.88 -0.25 -11.52
N ASP A 336 -15.93 0.93 -10.90
CA ASP A 336 -17.13 1.56 -10.34
C ASP A 336 -17.68 2.77 -11.14
N GLU A 337 -16.89 3.52 -11.93
CA GLU A 337 -17.38 4.68 -12.72
C GLU A 337 -18.41 4.29 -13.79
N SER A 338 -18.52 2.99 -14.08
CA SER A 338 -19.57 2.44 -14.93
C SER A 338 -20.89 2.26 -14.19
N ARG A 339 -21.67 3.34 -13.96
CA ARG A 339 -23.06 3.37 -13.42
C ARG A 339 -23.57 1.96 -13.01
N ASN A 340 -23.32 1.57 -11.76
CA ASN A 340 -23.65 0.26 -11.17
C ASN A 340 -22.82 -0.95 -11.64
N ASN A 341 -21.48 -0.88 -11.65
CA ASN A 341 -20.62 -2.07 -11.92
C ASN A 341 -20.89 -2.71 -13.30
N HIS A 342 -21.53 -1.99 -14.23
CA HIS A 342 -22.09 -2.55 -15.45
C HIS A 342 -21.15 -2.45 -16.65
N GLY A 343 -20.05 -1.72 -16.63
CA GLY A 343 -19.11 -1.63 -17.75
C GLY A 343 -18.13 -2.80 -17.73
N PHE A 344 -17.24 -2.79 -16.73
CA PHE A 344 -16.15 -3.76 -16.61
C PHE A 344 -16.64 -5.21 -16.44
N ASN A 345 -17.58 -5.46 -15.52
CA ASN A 345 -18.15 -6.81 -15.34
C ASN A 345 -18.89 -7.30 -16.59
N THR A 346 -19.48 -6.40 -17.37
CA THR A 346 -20.19 -6.74 -18.60
C THR A 346 -19.23 -7.03 -19.75
N LEU A 347 -18.09 -6.34 -19.79
CA LEU A 347 -16.97 -6.69 -20.66
C LEU A 347 -16.45 -8.11 -20.33
N LEU A 348 -16.22 -8.42 -19.05
CA LEU A 348 -15.81 -9.75 -18.62
C LEU A 348 -16.87 -10.83 -18.94
N LYS A 349 -18.16 -10.52 -18.77
CA LYS A 349 -19.27 -11.39 -19.21
C LYS A 349 -19.25 -11.62 -20.72
N SER A 350 -18.92 -10.61 -21.53
CA SER A 350 -18.79 -10.72 -22.98
C SER A 350 -17.66 -11.68 -23.37
N VAL A 351 -16.51 -11.61 -22.68
CA VAL A 351 -15.40 -12.56 -22.87
C VAL A 351 -15.81 -13.98 -22.47
N ARG A 352 -16.57 -14.13 -21.39
CA ARG A 352 -17.13 -15.44 -20.98
C ARG A 352 -18.07 -15.99 -22.05
N MET A 353 -19.00 -15.17 -22.56
CA MET A 353 -19.91 -15.57 -23.64
C MET A 353 -19.14 -15.97 -24.90
N LEU A 354 -18.10 -15.21 -25.27
CA LEU A 354 -17.21 -15.54 -26.37
C LEU A 354 -16.59 -16.93 -26.18
N LYS A 355 -16.04 -17.23 -25.00
CA LYS A 355 -15.44 -18.54 -24.69
C LYS A 355 -16.44 -19.69 -24.83
N VAL A 356 -17.67 -19.52 -24.35
CA VAL A 356 -18.72 -20.56 -24.46
C VAL A 356 -19.10 -20.78 -25.92
N MET A 357 -19.35 -19.71 -26.68
CA MET A 357 -19.66 -19.78 -28.11
C MET A 357 -18.51 -20.40 -28.93
N TRP A 358 -17.26 -20.22 -28.50
CA TRP A 358 -16.10 -20.78 -29.18
C TRP A 358 -15.92 -22.29 -28.91
N ASN A 359 -16.31 -22.76 -27.72
CA ASN A 359 -16.20 -24.17 -27.33
C ASN A 359 -17.42 -25.01 -27.73
N GLN A 360 -18.59 -24.40 -27.88
CA GLN A 360 -19.85 -25.06 -28.25
C GLN A 360 -20.44 -24.42 -29.51
N ALA A 361 -20.32 -25.10 -30.65
CA ALA A 361 -20.82 -24.61 -31.93
C ALA A 361 -22.33 -24.34 -31.92
N ASP A 362 -23.10 -25.17 -31.20
CA ASP A 362 -24.56 -25.07 -31.11
C ASP A 362 -25.03 -23.79 -30.40
N TYR A 363 -24.17 -23.21 -29.55
CA TYR A 363 -24.47 -21.98 -28.82
C TYR A 363 -24.14 -20.70 -29.62
N ALA A 364 -23.40 -20.83 -30.73
CA ALA A 364 -22.98 -19.72 -31.59
C ALA A 364 -24.08 -19.32 -32.60
N THR A 365 -25.29 -19.04 -32.11
CA THR A 365 -26.40 -18.54 -32.95
C THR A 365 -26.24 -17.05 -33.28
N ALA A 366 -26.85 -16.60 -34.38
CA ALA A 366 -26.81 -15.20 -34.80
C ALA A 366 -27.42 -14.25 -33.74
N GLU A 367 -28.41 -14.73 -32.99
CA GLU A 367 -29.06 -14.00 -31.90
C GLU A 367 -28.12 -13.82 -30.70
N ASN A 368 -27.48 -14.90 -30.24
CA ASN A 368 -26.49 -14.83 -29.15
C ASN A 368 -25.32 -13.93 -29.50
N LEU A 369 -24.90 -13.92 -30.76
CA LEU A 369 -23.84 -13.05 -31.23
C LEU A 369 -24.26 -11.58 -31.29
N ASN A 370 -25.51 -11.29 -31.68
CA ASN A 370 -26.07 -9.95 -31.62
C ASN A 370 -26.19 -9.46 -30.18
N ASN A 371 -26.64 -10.32 -29.27
CA ASN A 371 -26.74 -10.01 -27.84
C ASN A 371 -25.36 -9.74 -27.24
N CYS A 372 -24.37 -10.58 -27.52
CA CYS A 372 -23.00 -10.36 -27.07
C CYS A 372 -22.39 -9.06 -27.64
N HIS A 373 -22.70 -8.71 -28.90
CA HIS A 373 -22.23 -7.46 -29.49
C HIS A 373 -22.91 -6.22 -28.90
N LYS A 374 -24.21 -6.29 -28.58
CA LYS A 374 -24.94 -5.22 -27.86
C LYS A 374 -24.36 -5.01 -26.47
N ILE A 375 -24.15 -6.10 -25.73
CA ILE A 375 -23.54 -6.11 -24.40
C ILE A 375 -22.14 -5.48 -24.46
N PHE A 376 -21.32 -5.90 -25.43
CA PHE A 376 -20.01 -5.34 -25.68
C PHE A 376 -20.06 -3.84 -26.02
N LYS A 377 -20.95 -3.41 -26.92
CA LYS A 377 -21.10 -2.00 -27.31
C LYS A 377 -21.51 -1.12 -26.12
N SER A 378 -22.45 -1.60 -25.30
CA SER A 378 -22.84 -0.89 -24.07
C SER A 378 -21.68 -0.78 -23.07
N SER A 379 -20.83 -1.80 -22.95
CA SER A 379 -19.64 -1.71 -22.12
C SER A 379 -18.60 -0.74 -22.69
N LEU A 380 -18.48 -0.66 -24.01
CA LEU A 380 -17.53 0.21 -24.69
C LEU A 380 -17.88 1.69 -24.52
N GLU A 381 -19.16 2.04 -24.63
CA GLU A 381 -19.64 3.42 -24.44
C GLU A 381 -19.34 3.94 -23.03
N VAL A 382 -19.32 3.05 -22.04
CA VAL A 382 -19.06 3.41 -20.65
C VAL A 382 -17.57 3.40 -20.29
N VAL A 383 -16.78 2.53 -20.93
CA VAL A 383 -15.36 2.35 -20.63
C VAL A 383 -14.46 3.31 -21.42
N ASN A 384 -14.81 3.65 -22.66
CA ASN A 384 -14.05 4.59 -23.50
C ASN A 384 -13.75 5.96 -22.86
N PRO A 385 -14.68 6.65 -22.16
CA PRO A 385 -14.38 7.96 -21.61
C PRO A 385 -13.29 7.94 -20.52
N ILE A 386 -13.01 6.78 -19.91
CA ILE A 386 -11.98 6.61 -18.87
C ILE A 386 -10.56 6.68 -19.49
N PHE A 387 -10.42 6.38 -20.77
CA PHE A 387 -9.12 6.28 -21.47
C PHE A 387 -8.80 7.44 -22.40
N VAL A 388 -9.66 8.47 -22.47
CA VAL A 388 -9.51 9.62 -23.40
C VAL A 388 -8.80 10.83 -22.75
N TYR A 389 -8.19 10.65 -21.57
CA TYR A 389 -7.45 11.71 -20.88
C TYR A 389 -5.96 11.44 -20.74
#